data_AF-A0A1T3WP55-F1
#
_entry.id   AF-A0A1T3WP55-F1
#
_cell.length_a   1.000
_cell.length_b   1.000
_cell.length_c   1.000
_cell.angle_alpha   90.00
_cell.angle_beta   90.00
_cell.angle_gamma   90.00
#
_symmetry.space_group_name_H-M   'P 1'
#
loop_
_entity.id
_entity.type
_entity.pdbx_description
1 polymer ?
#
loop_
_entity_poly.entity_id
_entity_poly.type
_entity_poly.pdbx_seq_one_letter_code
_entity_poly.pdbx_strand_id
1 'polypeptide(L)'
;MPWDRGRLRAEAFRSSVYGRAAEVVEEVDTGISEHLRDIATELGLVAAAVPPPASLPDLGAPGSTARRLETQLMMLLGAGFGLGVALAAGRLLAGLAPGSAAVGAIGGALLGVLLTVWVVGIRDLLQDRALLDRWVGGAAATLREHTEALVATRVLAAELDLTGQVAVADERLAGRTAHQVDAIDAELRDRAFAAARAHKSAENRLAALRAALNAVRAAFNNQTNPVTNQ
;
A
#
# COMPACT_ATOMS: atom_id res chain seq x y z
N MET A 1 46.31 -13.87 9.16
CA MET A 1 45.27 -12.91 9.61
C MET A 1 43.89 -13.56 9.56
N PRO A 2 43.30 -13.97 10.69
CA PRO A 2 41.95 -14.56 10.74
C PRO A 2 40.81 -13.53 10.70
N TRP A 3 41.08 -12.28 11.07
CA TRP A 3 40.09 -11.23 11.30
C TRP A 3 39.42 -10.67 10.03
N ASP A 4 40.08 -10.75 8.87
CA ASP A 4 39.55 -10.21 7.61
C ASP A 4 38.46 -11.08 6.98
N ARG A 5 38.48 -12.39 7.24
CA ARG A 5 37.46 -13.32 6.73
C ARG A 5 36.10 -13.12 7.40
N GLY A 6 36.06 -12.69 8.67
CA GLY A 6 34.81 -12.41 9.38
C GLY A 6 34.09 -11.19 8.79
N ARG A 7 34.82 -10.09 8.58
CA ARG A 7 34.28 -8.86 7.97
C ARG A 7 33.76 -9.10 6.56
N LEU A 8 34.52 -9.78 5.71
CA LEU A 8 34.10 -10.06 4.33
C LEU A 8 32.80 -10.88 4.27
N ARG A 9 32.59 -11.82 5.20
CA ARG A 9 31.36 -12.59 5.29
C ARG A 9 30.17 -11.76 5.78
N ALA A 10 30.38 -10.88 6.75
CA ALA A 10 29.34 -9.96 7.23
C ALA A 10 28.87 -9.02 6.11
N GLU A 11 29.80 -8.49 5.30
CA GLU A 11 29.41 -7.56 4.24
C GLU A 11 28.76 -8.27 3.06
N ALA A 12 29.19 -9.50 2.75
CA ALA A 12 28.51 -10.35 1.78
C ALA A 12 27.08 -10.70 2.24
N PHE A 13 26.89 -11.02 3.52
CA PHE A 13 25.56 -11.27 4.09
C PHE A 13 24.68 -10.03 4.04
N ARG A 14 25.21 -8.86 4.42
CA ARG A 14 24.50 -7.58 4.30
C ARG A 14 24.09 -7.33 2.86
N SER A 15 25.00 -7.47 1.90
CA SER A 15 24.69 -7.28 0.48
C SER A 15 23.59 -8.26 0.01
N SER A 16 23.59 -9.49 0.50
CA SER A 16 22.53 -10.46 0.21
C SER A 16 21.18 -10.05 0.79
N VAL A 17 21.13 -9.49 2.00
CA VAL A 17 19.89 -9.00 2.61
C VAL A 17 19.35 -7.78 1.87
N TYR A 18 20.21 -6.84 1.48
CA TYR A 18 19.81 -5.69 0.66
C TYR A 18 19.30 -6.12 -0.73
N GLY A 19 19.95 -7.11 -1.36
CA GLY A 19 19.47 -7.68 -2.61
C GLY A 19 18.08 -8.31 -2.47
N ARG A 20 17.88 -9.13 -1.42
CA ARG A 20 16.58 -9.74 -1.16
C ARG A 20 15.49 -8.72 -0.82
N ALA A 21 15.84 -7.66 -0.08
CA ALA A 21 14.91 -6.58 0.21
C ALA A 21 14.48 -5.83 -1.06
N ALA A 22 15.41 -5.60 -2.00
CA ALA A 22 15.09 -5.00 -3.28
C ALA A 22 14.15 -5.88 -4.11
N GLU A 23 14.42 -7.20 -4.17
CA GLU A 23 13.54 -8.17 -4.83
C GLU A 23 12.12 -8.13 -4.25
N VAL A 24 11.97 -8.09 -2.92
CA VAL A 24 10.66 -8.03 -2.26
C VAL A 24 9.93 -6.72 -2.56
N VAL A 25 10.63 -5.58 -2.53
CA VAL A 25 10.02 -4.29 -2.88
C VAL A 25 9.54 -4.29 -4.33
N GLU A 26 10.33 -4.82 -5.26
CA GLU A 26 9.97 -4.94 -6.67
C GLU A 26 8.78 -5.88 -6.90
N GLU A 27 8.77 -7.04 -6.22
CA GLU A 27 7.67 -8.00 -6.29
C GLU A 27 6.36 -7.39 -5.78
N VAL A 28 6.41 -6.70 -4.63
CA VAL A 28 5.25 -6.00 -4.07
C VAL A 28 4.79 -4.87 -4.98
N ASP A 29 5.71 -4.04 -5.49
CA ASP A 29 5.39 -2.92 -6.39
C ASP A 29 4.71 -3.41 -7.68
N THR A 30 5.24 -4.50 -8.24
CA THR A 30 4.69 -5.16 -9.44
C THR A 30 3.32 -5.76 -9.13
N GLY A 31 3.19 -6.52 -8.04
CA GLY A 31 1.93 -7.16 -7.66
C GLY A 31 0.80 -6.17 -7.38
N ILE A 32 1.09 -5.05 -6.71
CA ILE A 32 0.11 -3.96 -6.52
C ILE A 32 -0.32 -3.42 -7.88
N SER A 33 0.64 -3.14 -8.76
CA SER A 33 0.37 -2.54 -10.07
C SER A 33 -0.45 -3.45 -10.98
N GLU A 34 -0.21 -4.77 -10.93
CA GLU A 34 -1.00 -5.78 -11.63
C GLU A 34 -2.41 -5.88 -11.05
N HIS A 35 -2.53 -6.01 -9.72
CA HIS A 35 -3.84 -6.15 -9.09
C HIS A 35 -4.74 -4.93 -9.32
N LEU A 36 -4.19 -3.72 -9.23
CA LEU A 36 -4.93 -2.49 -9.52
C LEU A 36 -5.36 -2.39 -10.99
N ARG A 37 -4.53 -2.91 -11.92
CA ARG A 37 -4.88 -2.99 -13.35
C ARG A 37 -6.02 -3.97 -13.59
N ASP A 38 -6.02 -5.09 -12.90
CA ASP A 38 -7.10 -6.09 -12.99
C ASP A 38 -8.42 -5.51 -12.49
N ILE A 39 -8.41 -4.85 -11.33
CA ILE A 39 -9.60 -4.16 -10.78
C ILE A 39 -10.12 -3.10 -11.76
N ALA A 40 -9.24 -2.27 -12.32
CA ALA A 40 -9.65 -1.27 -13.31
C ALA A 40 -10.29 -1.92 -14.54
N THR A 41 -9.73 -3.05 -15.00
CA THR A 41 -10.26 -3.80 -16.15
C THR A 41 -11.62 -4.40 -15.85
N GLU A 42 -11.81 -5.00 -14.67
CA GLU A 42 -13.09 -5.57 -14.23
C GLU A 42 -14.19 -4.50 -14.13
N LEU A 43 -13.82 -3.30 -13.68
CA LEU A 43 -14.73 -2.15 -13.60
C LEU A 43 -14.95 -1.45 -14.96
N GLY A 44 -14.28 -1.89 -16.03
CA GLY A 44 -14.33 -1.25 -17.34
C GLY A 44 -13.73 0.16 -17.37
N LEU A 45 -12.85 0.47 -16.41
CA LEU A 45 -12.15 1.74 -16.25
C LEU A 45 -10.77 1.68 -16.89
N VAL A 46 -10.16 2.86 -17.09
CA VAL A 46 -8.79 2.94 -17.59
C VAL A 46 -7.84 2.69 -16.41
N ALA A 47 -6.91 1.76 -16.57
CA ALA A 47 -5.90 1.49 -15.55
C ALA A 47 -5.04 2.73 -15.29
N ALA A 48 -4.72 2.98 -14.02
CA ALA A 48 -3.86 4.09 -13.61
C ALA A 48 -2.47 3.99 -14.29
N ALA A 49 -1.87 5.14 -14.58
CA ALA A 49 -0.54 5.22 -15.18
C ALA A 49 0.49 4.52 -14.28
N VAL A 50 1.45 3.79 -14.89
CA VAL A 50 2.47 3.06 -14.15
C VAL A 50 3.32 4.06 -13.35
N PRO A 51 3.27 4.00 -12.01
CA PRO A 51 4.04 4.89 -11.15
C PRO A 51 5.55 4.59 -11.21
N PRO A 52 6.42 5.53 -10.81
CA PRO A 52 7.87 5.33 -10.82
C PRO A 52 8.29 4.23 -9.85
N PRO A 53 9.39 3.51 -10.13
CA PRO A 53 9.84 2.38 -9.33
C PRO A 53 10.09 2.78 -7.87
N ALA A 54 9.66 1.92 -6.94
CA ALA A 54 9.80 2.16 -5.51
C ALA A 54 11.28 2.19 -5.08
N SER A 55 11.64 3.16 -4.22
CA SER A 55 12.98 3.25 -3.64
C SER A 55 13.16 2.25 -2.49
N LEU A 56 14.38 1.71 -2.35
CA LEU A 56 14.73 0.80 -1.25
C LEU A 56 14.83 1.57 0.09
N PRO A 57 14.30 1.03 1.21
CA PRO A 57 14.48 1.64 2.52
C PRO A 57 15.91 1.45 3.04
N ASP A 58 16.38 2.40 3.87
CA ASP A 58 17.66 2.25 4.57
C ASP A 58 17.51 1.25 5.73
N LEU A 59 18.12 0.07 5.57
CA LEU A 59 18.08 -1.01 6.57
C LEU A 59 19.15 -0.85 7.66
N GLY A 60 19.96 0.21 7.59
CA GLY A 60 21.06 0.47 8.51
C GLY A 60 22.20 -0.56 8.41
N ALA A 61 23.15 -0.46 9.35
CA ALA A 61 24.29 -1.37 9.48
C ALA A 61 24.22 -2.15 10.80
N PRO A 62 24.66 -3.43 10.83
CA PRO A 62 24.76 -4.18 12.07
C PRO A 62 25.80 -3.54 13.02
N GLY A 63 25.30 -2.90 14.09
CA GLY A 63 26.00 -2.47 15.31
C GLY A 63 27.46 -2.02 15.18
N SER A 64 27.73 -0.81 14.67
CA SER A 64 29.10 -0.47 14.27
C SER A 64 30.00 0.25 15.31
N THR A 65 29.51 1.04 16.28
CA THR A 65 30.45 1.88 17.08
C THR A 65 30.29 1.78 18.59
N ALA A 66 29.09 1.95 19.15
CA ALA A 66 28.91 2.06 20.61
C ALA A 66 29.24 0.75 21.36
N ARG A 67 28.98 -0.39 20.73
CA ARG A 67 29.01 -1.70 21.39
C ARG A 67 30.35 -2.42 21.24
N ARG A 68 31.14 -2.06 20.22
CA ARG A 68 32.53 -2.53 20.08
C ARG A 68 33.39 -2.02 21.25
N LEU A 69 33.08 -0.83 21.74
CA LEU A 69 33.68 -0.22 22.93
C LEU A 69 33.26 -0.97 24.21
N GLU A 70 31.99 -1.35 24.33
CA GLU A 70 31.43 -2.12 25.44
C GLU A 70 32.04 -3.53 25.52
N THR A 71 32.13 -4.25 24.39
CA THR A 71 32.76 -5.57 24.30
C THR A 71 34.27 -5.48 24.56
N GLN A 72 34.97 -4.47 24.05
CA GLN A 72 36.38 -4.25 24.36
C GLN A 72 36.60 -3.98 25.85
N LEU A 73 35.73 -3.19 26.49
CA LEU A 73 35.79 -2.93 27.93
C LEU A 73 35.57 -4.20 28.75
N MET A 74 34.58 -5.01 28.38
CA MET A 74 34.31 -6.29 29.04
C MET A 74 35.47 -7.28 28.85
N MET A 75 36.09 -7.29 27.67
CA MET A 75 37.28 -8.11 27.36
C MET A 75 38.51 -7.65 28.14
N LEU A 76 38.78 -6.33 28.18
CA LEU A 76 39.87 -5.75 28.96
C LEU A 76 39.69 -6.02 30.45
N LEU A 77 38.47 -5.94 30.95
CA LEU A 77 38.14 -6.21 32.35
C LEU A 77 38.31 -7.70 32.68
N GLY A 78 37.83 -8.60 31.82
CA GLY A 78 38.01 -10.05 31.98
C GLY A 78 39.48 -10.49 31.87
N ALA A 79 40.24 -9.91 30.95
CA ALA A 79 41.66 -10.20 30.77
C ALA A 79 42.50 -9.68 31.96
N GLY A 80 42.22 -8.46 32.44
CA GLY A 80 42.88 -7.90 33.62
C GLY A 80 42.58 -8.70 34.89
N PHE A 81 41.32 -9.13 35.06
CA PHE A 81 40.92 -9.94 36.21
C PHE A 81 41.56 -11.34 36.18
N GLY A 82 41.53 -12.03 35.04
CA GLY A 82 42.13 -13.35 34.89
C GLY A 82 43.65 -13.36 35.11
N LEU A 83 44.35 -12.32 34.62
CA LEU A 83 45.79 -12.13 34.85
C LEU A 83 46.10 -11.93 36.34
N GLY A 84 45.31 -11.11 37.04
CA GLY A 84 45.47 -10.85 38.48
C GLY A 84 45.28 -12.09 39.34
N VAL A 85 44.25 -12.88 39.04
CA VAL A 85 43.97 -14.14 39.76
C VAL A 85 45.06 -15.18 39.51
N ALA A 86 45.56 -15.30 38.28
CA ALA A 86 46.65 -16.22 37.94
C ALA A 86 47.96 -15.86 38.67
N LEU A 87 48.29 -14.57 38.77
CA LEU A 87 49.47 -14.11 39.51
C LEU A 87 49.32 -14.31 41.02
N ALA A 88 48.13 -14.08 41.58
CA ALA A 88 47.84 -14.31 43.00
C ALA A 88 47.96 -15.81 43.36
N ALA A 89 47.39 -16.69 42.54
CA ALA A 89 47.49 -18.13 42.71
C ALA A 89 48.94 -18.62 42.50
N GLY A 90 49.63 -18.15 41.47
CA GLY A 90 51.04 -18.47 41.21
C GLY A 90 51.95 -18.07 42.39
N ARG A 91 51.67 -16.94 43.04
CA ARG A 91 52.42 -16.47 44.22
C ARG A 91 52.12 -17.31 45.47
N LEU A 92 50.88 -17.74 45.67
CA LEU A 92 50.51 -18.66 46.76
C LEU A 92 51.17 -20.03 46.59
N LEU A 93 51.22 -20.57 45.37
CA LEU A 93 51.88 -21.85 45.08
C LEU A 93 53.41 -21.77 45.12
N ALA A 94 54.00 -20.65 44.68
CA ALA A 94 55.45 -20.43 44.78
C ALA A 94 55.94 -20.32 46.24
N GLY A 95 55.06 -19.89 47.16
CA GLY A 95 55.34 -19.89 48.60
C GLY A 95 55.38 -21.29 49.25
N LEU A 96 54.92 -22.34 48.55
CA LEU A 96 54.71 -23.68 49.14
C LEU A 96 55.76 -24.74 48.73
N ALA A 97 56.57 -24.54 47.68
CA ALA A 97 57.61 -25.52 47.28
C ALA A 97 58.77 -24.90 46.47
N PRO A 98 59.98 -24.70 47.04
CA PRO A 98 61.07 -23.96 46.38
C PRO A 98 61.81 -24.70 45.25
N GLY A 99 61.56 -25.99 45.02
CA GLY A 99 62.44 -26.85 44.21
C GLY A 99 61.99 -27.20 42.78
N SER A 100 60.69 -27.13 42.48
CA SER A 100 60.13 -27.52 41.17
C SER A 100 58.96 -26.64 40.69
N ALA A 101 58.60 -25.62 41.47
CA ALA A 101 57.42 -24.79 41.24
C ALA A 101 57.53 -23.82 40.05
N ALA A 102 58.73 -23.44 39.65
CA ALA A 102 58.93 -22.42 38.61
C ALA A 102 58.37 -22.85 37.23
N VAL A 103 58.55 -24.13 36.86
CA VAL A 103 58.11 -24.64 35.54
C VAL A 103 56.61 -24.94 35.53
N GLY A 104 56.07 -25.49 36.62
CA GLY A 104 54.64 -25.76 36.77
C GLY A 104 53.78 -24.50 36.84
N ALA A 105 54.28 -23.43 37.50
CA ALA A 105 53.58 -22.16 37.60
C ALA A 105 53.45 -21.45 36.24
N ILE A 106 54.51 -21.48 35.42
CA ILE A 106 54.50 -20.88 34.07
C ILE A 106 53.56 -21.66 33.16
N GLY A 107 53.62 -23.00 33.22
CA GLY A 107 52.72 -23.86 32.43
C GLY A 107 51.24 -23.64 32.79
N GLY A 108 50.89 -23.62 34.07
CA GLY A 108 49.52 -23.38 34.53
C GLY A 108 48.99 -22.00 34.18
N ALA A 109 49.82 -20.95 34.27
CA ALA A 109 49.44 -19.60 33.90
C ALA A 109 49.15 -19.47 32.39
N LEU A 110 50.01 -20.04 31.54
CA LEU A 110 49.81 -20.03 30.09
C LEU A 110 48.55 -20.79 29.66
N LEU A 111 48.28 -21.93 30.32
CA LEU A 111 47.11 -22.76 30.03
C LEU A 111 45.81 -22.09 30.49
N GLY A 112 45.83 -21.38 31.62
CA GLY A 112 44.72 -20.55 32.09
C GLY A 112 44.42 -19.36 31.17
N VAL A 113 45.46 -18.70 30.66
CA VAL A 113 45.31 -17.62 29.66
C VAL A 113 44.77 -18.16 28.34
N LEU A 114 45.23 -19.32 27.90
CA LEU A 114 44.74 -19.94 26.66
C LEU A 114 43.26 -20.36 26.75
N LEU A 115 42.84 -20.94 27.88
CA LEU A 115 41.44 -21.32 28.14
C LEU A 115 40.52 -20.11 28.26
N THR A 116 40.96 -19.02 28.90
CA THR A 116 40.15 -17.79 28.99
C THR A 116 40.00 -17.11 27.63
N VAL A 117 41.06 -17.06 26.82
CA VAL A 117 40.98 -16.58 25.42
C VAL A 117 40.05 -17.47 24.59
N TRP A 118 40.08 -18.79 24.78
CA TRP A 118 39.21 -19.73 24.06
C TRP A 118 37.73 -19.59 24.45
N VAL A 119 37.43 -19.47 25.75
CA VAL A 119 36.06 -19.28 26.25
C VAL A 119 35.47 -17.94 25.83
N VAL A 120 36.27 -16.87 25.85
CA VAL A 120 35.86 -15.56 25.33
C VAL A 120 35.61 -15.64 23.82
N GLY A 121 36.46 -16.35 23.07
CA GLY A 121 36.26 -16.55 21.63
C GLY A 121 34.98 -17.33 21.29
N ILE A 122 34.62 -18.36 22.05
CA ILE A 122 33.37 -19.11 21.85
C ILE A 122 32.15 -18.25 22.20
N ARG A 123 32.24 -17.43 23.26
CA ARG A 123 31.14 -16.57 23.70
C ARG A 123 30.87 -15.41 22.74
N ASP A 124 31.93 -14.86 22.16
CA ASP A 124 31.86 -13.80 21.14
C ASP A 124 31.19 -14.29 19.85
N LEU A 125 31.47 -15.53 19.42
CA LEU A 125 30.83 -16.18 18.26
C LEU A 125 29.30 -16.36 18.44
N LEU A 126 28.83 -16.61 19.66
CA LEU A 126 27.41 -16.76 19.97
C LEU A 126 26.69 -15.40 20.03
N GLN A 127 27.36 -14.36 20.53
CA GLN A 127 26.80 -13.00 20.60
C GLN A 127 26.75 -12.34 19.21
N ASP A 128 27.73 -12.59 18.35
CA ASP A 128 27.74 -12.10 16.97
C ASP A 128 26.52 -12.62 16.18
N ARG A 129 26.15 -13.89 16.38
CA ARG A 129 24.95 -14.47 15.78
C ARG A 129 23.65 -13.84 16.28
N ALA A 130 23.52 -13.62 17.59
CA ALA A 130 22.34 -12.96 18.16
C ALA A 130 22.19 -11.50 17.68
N LEU A 131 23.31 -10.82 17.38
CA LEU A 131 23.31 -9.48 16.82
C LEU A 131 22.87 -9.46 15.35
N LEU A 132 23.35 -10.42 14.55
CA LEU A 132 22.89 -10.59 13.17
C LEU A 132 21.40 -10.93 13.12
N ASP A 133 20.94 -11.87 13.95
CA ASP A 133 19.51 -12.23 14.02
C ASP A 133 18.65 -11.04 14.43
N ARG A 134 19.12 -10.22 15.40
CA ARG A 134 18.42 -8.99 15.80
C ARG A 134 18.40 -7.94 14.69
N TRP A 135 19.51 -7.75 13.97
CA TRP A 135 19.57 -6.81 12.85
C TRP A 135 18.67 -7.26 11.70
N VAL A 136 18.67 -8.55 11.35
CA VAL A 136 17.77 -9.12 10.33
C VAL A 136 16.31 -8.92 10.75
N GLY A 137 15.98 -9.13 12.02
CA GLY A 137 14.64 -8.83 12.56
C GLY A 137 14.27 -7.35 12.41
N GLY A 138 15.19 -6.43 12.69
CA GLY A 138 15.00 -5.00 12.46
C GLY A 138 14.83 -4.64 10.99
N ALA A 139 15.69 -5.17 10.12
CA ALA A 139 15.63 -4.96 8.67
C ALA A 139 14.31 -5.48 8.08
N ALA A 140 13.83 -6.65 8.53
CA ALA A 140 12.55 -7.20 8.12
C ALA A 140 11.36 -6.34 8.59
N ALA A 141 11.42 -5.79 9.80
CA ALA A 141 10.40 -4.87 10.30
C ALA A 141 10.35 -3.57 9.50
N THR A 142 11.51 -2.95 9.22
CA THR A 142 11.61 -1.75 8.38
C THR A 142 11.16 -2.02 6.94
N LEU A 143 11.54 -3.16 6.37
CA LEU A 143 11.09 -3.57 5.04
C LEU A 143 9.56 -3.71 5.01
N ARG A 144 8.99 -4.38 6.01
CA ARG A 144 7.55 -4.55 6.14
C ARG A 144 6.82 -3.20 6.23
N GLU A 145 7.24 -2.33 7.14
CA GLU A 145 6.66 -0.98 7.30
C GLU A 145 6.73 -0.19 6.00
N HIS A 146 7.87 -0.22 5.31
CA HIS A 146 8.05 0.43 4.02
C HIS A 146 7.12 -0.15 2.94
N THR A 147 7.02 -1.48 2.84
CA THR A 147 6.10 -2.12 1.88
C THR A 147 4.64 -1.83 2.20
N GLU A 148 4.24 -1.81 3.47
CA GLU A 148 2.87 -1.46 3.89
C GLU A 148 2.56 0.01 3.53
N ALA A 149 3.49 0.93 3.77
CA ALA A 149 3.35 2.34 3.38
C ALA A 149 3.28 2.54 1.86
N LEU A 150 4.08 1.77 1.10
CA LEU A 150 4.02 1.77 -0.36
C LEU A 150 2.65 1.28 -0.86
N VAL A 151 2.16 0.14 -0.36
CA VAL A 151 0.83 -0.40 -0.69
C VAL A 151 -0.24 0.66 -0.41
N ALA A 152 -0.26 1.22 0.81
CA ALA A 152 -1.25 2.21 1.21
C ALA A 152 -1.24 3.43 0.28
N THR A 153 -0.06 3.96 -0.04
CA THR A 153 0.08 5.13 -0.91
C THR A 153 -0.40 4.83 -2.34
N ARG A 154 -0.05 3.65 -2.87
CA ARG A 154 -0.42 3.25 -4.24
C ARG A 154 -1.90 2.93 -4.37
N VAL A 155 -2.47 2.23 -3.41
CA VAL A 155 -3.91 1.94 -3.36
C VAL A 155 -4.71 3.24 -3.25
N LEU A 156 -4.31 4.17 -2.36
CA LEU A 156 -4.99 5.45 -2.22
C LEU A 156 -4.92 6.28 -3.51
N ALA A 157 -3.76 6.32 -4.16
CA ALA A 157 -3.63 7.02 -5.45
C ALA A 157 -4.54 6.42 -6.52
N ALA A 158 -4.63 5.09 -6.60
CA ALA A 158 -5.50 4.41 -7.54
C ALA A 158 -6.99 4.62 -7.21
N GLU A 159 -7.38 4.57 -5.92
CA GLU A 159 -8.75 4.83 -5.49
C GLU A 159 -9.21 6.24 -5.88
N LEU A 160 -8.34 7.25 -5.71
CA LEU A 160 -8.63 8.62 -6.12
C LEU A 160 -8.83 8.73 -7.63
N ASP A 161 -7.98 8.07 -8.43
CA ASP A 161 -8.08 8.07 -9.88
C ASP A 161 -9.35 7.36 -10.36
N LEU A 162 -9.62 6.15 -9.86
CA LEU A 162 -10.82 5.38 -10.20
C LEU A 162 -12.10 6.12 -9.80
N THR A 163 -12.15 6.71 -8.61
CA THR A 163 -13.30 7.51 -8.15
C THR A 163 -13.52 8.72 -9.05
N GLY A 164 -12.44 9.39 -9.47
CA GLY A 164 -12.50 10.48 -10.44
C GLY A 164 -13.08 10.02 -11.79
N GLN A 165 -12.62 8.88 -12.31
CA GLN A 165 -13.14 8.32 -13.57
C GLN A 165 -14.63 7.98 -13.47
N VAL A 166 -15.06 7.36 -12.37
CA VAL A 166 -16.47 7.02 -12.13
C VAL A 166 -17.33 8.28 -12.04
N ALA A 167 -16.90 9.30 -11.30
CA ALA A 167 -17.64 10.56 -11.18
C ALA A 167 -17.83 11.25 -12.54
N VAL A 168 -16.79 11.26 -13.38
CA VAL A 168 -16.87 11.83 -14.74
C VAL A 168 -17.80 11.01 -15.64
N ALA A 169 -17.79 9.68 -15.51
CA ALA A 169 -18.70 8.83 -16.27
C ALA A 169 -20.17 9.04 -15.86
N ASP A 170 -20.42 9.18 -14.57
CA ASP A 170 -21.75 9.42 -14.00
C ASP A 170 -22.33 10.76 -14.45
N GLU A 171 -21.55 11.85 -14.36
CA GLU A 171 -21.97 13.18 -14.83
C GLU A 171 -22.37 13.16 -16.32
N ARG A 172 -21.60 12.43 -17.15
CA ARG A 172 -21.92 12.26 -18.58
C ARG A 172 -23.17 11.42 -18.82
N LEU A 173 -23.46 10.44 -17.95
CA LEU A 173 -24.68 9.64 -18.02
C LEU A 173 -25.89 10.47 -17.57
N ALA A 174 -25.76 11.21 -16.48
CA ALA A 174 -26.77 12.11 -15.96
C ALA A 174 -27.14 13.19 -17.00
N GLY A 175 -26.16 13.85 -17.60
CA GLY A 175 -26.39 14.84 -18.65
C GLY A 175 -27.09 14.26 -19.89
N ARG A 176 -26.70 13.05 -20.33
CA ARG A 176 -27.39 12.35 -21.44
C ARG A 176 -28.84 12.02 -21.09
N THR A 177 -29.07 11.56 -19.86
CA THR A 177 -30.40 11.21 -19.37
C THR A 177 -31.29 12.44 -19.27
N ALA A 178 -30.77 13.55 -18.74
CA ALA A 178 -31.48 14.83 -18.68
C ALA A 178 -31.85 15.33 -20.09
N HIS A 179 -30.91 15.29 -21.04
CA HIS A 179 -31.20 15.65 -22.43
C HIS A 179 -32.26 14.75 -23.08
N GLN A 180 -32.27 13.46 -22.79
CA GLN A 180 -33.30 12.55 -23.29
C GLN A 180 -34.66 12.87 -22.68
N VAL A 181 -34.72 13.16 -21.37
CA VAL A 181 -35.96 13.57 -20.70
C VAL A 181 -36.50 14.87 -21.28
N ASP A 182 -35.65 15.88 -21.47
CA ASP A 182 -36.04 17.16 -22.09
C ASP A 182 -36.59 16.98 -23.51
N ALA A 183 -35.97 16.09 -24.30
CA ALA A 183 -36.44 15.77 -25.65
C ALA A 183 -37.82 15.09 -25.62
N ILE A 184 -38.03 14.13 -24.71
CA ILE A 184 -39.32 13.45 -24.53
C ILE A 184 -40.39 14.44 -24.06
N ASP A 185 -40.07 15.32 -23.12
CA ASP A 185 -40.99 16.34 -22.62
C ASP A 185 -41.39 17.34 -23.70
N ALA A 186 -40.46 17.73 -24.57
CA ALA A 186 -40.75 18.56 -25.73
C ALA A 186 -41.69 17.85 -26.72
N GLU A 187 -41.46 16.57 -27.00
CA GLU A 187 -42.31 15.75 -27.88
C GLU A 187 -43.72 15.57 -27.28
N LEU A 188 -43.82 15.29 -25.98
CA LEU A 188 -45.10 15.18 -25.27
C LEU A 188 -45.88 16.50 -25.33
N ARG A 189 -45.18 17.64 -25.17
CA ARG A 189 -45.80 18.96 -25.24
C ARG A 189 -46.29 19.29 -26.66
N ASP A 190 -45.53 18.97 -27.70
CA ASP A 190 -45.97 19.14 -29.09
C ASP A 190 -47.21 18.27 -29.40
N ARG A 191 -47.19 17.01 -28.98
CA ARG A 191 -48.34 16.10 -29.13
C ARG A 191 -49.58 16.61 -28.39
N ALA A 192 -49.41 17.13 -27.18
CA ALA A 192 -50.51 17.73 -26.41
C ALA A 192 -51.10 18.95 -27.14
N PHE A 193 -50.25 19.83 -27.71
CA PHE A 193 -50.71 20.97 -28.51
C PHE A 193 -51.39 20.54 -29.81
N ALA A 194 -50.89 19.51 -30.50
CA ALA A 194 -51.53 18.96 -31.69
C ALA A 194 -52.91 18.36 -31.37
N ALA A 195 -53.03 17.61 -30.28
CA ALA A 195 -54.30 17.05 -29.80
C ALA A 195 -55.30 18.15 -29.44
N ALA A 196 -54.88 19.18 -28.69
CA ALA A 196 -55.74 20.31 -28.34
C ALA A 196 -56.26 21.06 -29.58
N ARG A 197 -55.40 21.27 -30.60
CA ARG A 197 -55.81 21.87 -31.88
C ARG A 197 -56.80 20.98 -32.64
N ALA A 198 -56.56 19.67 -32.67
CA ALA A 198 -57.46 18.71 -33.32
C ALA A 198 -58.84 18.71 -32.65
N HIS A 199 -58.89 18.67 -31.32
CA HIS A 199 -60.14 18.77 -30.54
C HIS A 199 -60.89 20.08 -30.84
N LYS A 200 -60.21 21.23 -30.77
CA LYS A 200 -60.82 22.53 -31.08
C LYS A 200 -61.38 22.58 -32.51
N SER A 201 -60.67 21.99 -33.47
CA SER A 201 -61.16 21.91 -34.86
C SER A 201 -62.40 21.03 -35.00
N ALA A 202 -62.47 19.92 -34.25
CA ALA A 202 -63.62 19.03 -34.22
C ALA A 202 -64.84 19.71 -33.59
N GLU A 203 -64.66 20.44 -32.48
CA GLU A 203 -65.72 21.23 -31.84
C GLU A 203 -66.28 22.30 -32.77
N ASN A 204 -65.42 23.04 -33.46
CA ASN A 204 -65.84 24.05 -34.45
C ASN A 204 -66.64 23.42 -35.59
N ARG A 205 -66.22 22.24 -36.10
CA ARG A 205 -66.96 21.51 -37.14
C ARG A 205 -68.34 21.06 -36.65
N LEU A 206 -68.43 20.53 -35.43
CA LEU A 206 -69.71 20.13 -34.82
C LEU A 206 -70.65 21.33 -34.64
N ALA A 207 -70.13 22.48 -34.21
CA ALA A 207 -70.91 23.71 -34.08
C ALA A 207 -71.44 24.20 -35.44
N ALA A 208 -70.60 24.18 -36.49
CA ALA A 208 -71.01 24.53 -37.85
C ALA A 208 -72.10 23.58 -38.39
N LEU A 209 -71.95 22.27 -38.17
CA LEU A 209 -72.97 21.28 -38.56
C LEU A 209 -74.31 21.52 -37.84
N ARG A 210 -74.29 21.84 -36.54
CA ARG A 210 -75.50 22.20 -35.77
C ARG A 210 -76.17 23.47 -36.32
N ALA A 211 -75.39 24.49 -36.65
CA ALA A 211 -75.93 25.72 -37.24
C ALA A 211 -76.58 25.46 -38.61
N ALA A 212 -75.94 24.67 -39.46
CA ALA A 212 -76.50 24.27 -40.76
C ALA A 212 -77.82 23.47 -40.59
N LEU A 213 -77.86 22.51 -39.65
CA LEU A 213 -79.07 21.75 -39.35
C LEU A 213 -80.21 22.65 -38.87
N ASN A 214 -79.91 23.62 -37.99
CA ASN A 214 -80.90 24.58 -37.50
C ASN A 214 -81.42 25.49 -38.62
N ALA A 215 -80.56 25.94 -39.53
CA ALA A 215 -80.96 26.75 -40.68
C ALA A 215 -81.88 25.97 -41.63
N VAL A 216 -81.55 24.71 -41.92
CA VAL A 216 -82.42 23.81 -42.71
C VAL A 216 -83.77 23.62 -42.01
N ARG A 217 -83.77 23.38 -40.70
CA ARG A 217 -85.01 23.24 -39.92
C ARG A 217 -85.85 24.50 -39.94
N ALA A 218 -85.24 25.68 -39.82
CA ALA A 218 -85.94 26.96 -39.90
C ALA A 218 -86.54 27.19 -41.30
N ALA A 219 -85.81 26.86 -42.37
CA ALA A 219 -86.30 26.96 -43.73
C ALA A 219 -87.52 26.05 -43.98
N PHE A 220 -87.46 24.80 -43.51
CA PHE A 220 -88.61 23.88 -43.56
C PHE A 220 -89.81 24.40 -42.76
N ASN A 221 -89.60 24.88 -41.53
CA ASN A 221 -90.67 25.43 -40.69
C ASN A 221 -91.29 26.71 -41.26
N ASN A 222 -90.52 27.51 -42.01
CA ASN A 222 -91.02 28.72 -42.68
C ASN A 222 -91.81 28.36 -43.94
N GLN A 223 -91.46 27.26 -44.63
CA GLN A 223 -92.23 26.70 -45.73
C GLN A 223 -93.59 26.14 -45.31
N THR A 224 -93.71 25.62 -44.08
CA THR A 224 -94.97 25.11 -43.52
C THR A 224 -95.83 26.19 -42.83
N ASN A 225 -95.34 27.43 -42.69
CA ASN A 225 -96.09 28.59 -42.20
C ASN A 225 -96.35 29.66 -43.30
N PRO A 226 -97.03 29.35 -44.42
CA PRO A 226 -97.50 30.39 -45.31
C PRO A 226 -98.78 31.02 -44.71
N VAL A 227 -98.63 32.21 -44.14
CA VAL A 227 -99.63 33.31 -44.09
C VAL A 227 -101.11 32.90 -44.02
N THR A 228 -101.67 32.82 -42.80
CA THR A 228 -103.06 33.25 -42.53
C THR A 228 -103.04 34.75 -42.26
N ASN A 229 -103.06 35.56 -43.31
CA ASN A 229 -103.39 36.98 -43.25
C ASN A 229 -103.74 37.49 -44.66
N GLN A 230 -104.97 37.21 -45.08
CA GLN A 230 -105.99 38.17 -45.52
C GLN A 230 -107.34 37.46 -45.59
#